data_AF-A0A7W0F103-F1
#
_entry.id   AF-A0A7W0F103-F1
#
_cell.length_a   1.000
_cell.length_b   1.000
_cell.length_c   1.000
_cell.angle_alpha   90.00
_cell.angle_beta   90.00
_cell.angle_gamma   90.00
#
_symmetry.space_group_name_H-M   'P 1'
#
loop_
_entity.id
_entity.type
_entity.pdbx_description
1 polymer ?
#
loop_
_entity_poly.entity_id
_entity_poly.type
_entity_poly.pdbx_seq_one_letter_code
_entity_poly.pdbx_strand_id
1 'polypeptide(L)'
;MANRMAKRAKIFVLSGLGLFLWACTTTTVQEIATDKTGYLTTDFTPQVLSPDILKKLPIEMEGVGFERLKITYEVSSEQTDGKKESWKSVATLTDKGNGLVQEISELTSNDIPYRLYYGLSYRGMVDLKWQWVPLRGHIPGQIHEVKDIGRFDVIPSAMDQGFVFDVTMGTVSKIAGTASYQKQCRTLHTLPAGDLHPGLPGQAMEIECKVLINNNVQTITRFMLLLEYGFAIPVEHKTSLKITTFRVIDVEG
;
A
#
# COMPACT_ATOMS: atom_id res chain seq x y z
N MET A 1 53.57 62.00 27.64
CA MET A 1 53.46 60.53 27.72
C MET A 1 52.32 60.10 26.79
N ALA A 2 52.68 59.63 25.59
CA ALA A 2 52.36 58.28 25.06
C ALA A 2 50.83 57.98 25.05
N ASN A 3 50.13 57.78 23.93
CA ASN A 3 50.43 56.78 22.90
C ASN A 3 49.57 56.97 21.62
N ARG A 4 50.21 56.73 20.46
CA ARG A 4 49.83 55.92 19.26
C ARG A 4 48.34 55.81 18.87
N MET A 5 47.92 56.28 17.69
CA MET A 5 48.03 55.68 16.33
C MET A 5 47.40 54.29 16.11
N ALA A 6 46.60 54.22 15.02
CA ALA A 6 46.31 53.09 14.13
C ALA A 6 45.36 51.99 14.68
N LYS A 7 44.49 51.31 13.91
CA LYS A 7 44.35 51.11 12.47
C LYS A 7 42.94 50.53 12.19
N ARG A 8 42.41 50.78 11.00
CA ARG A 8 41.22 50.12 10.43
C ARG A 8 41.41 48.60 10.32
N ALA A 9 40.36 47.83 10.56
CA ALA A 9 40.17 46.51 9.95
C ALA A 9 38.69 46.31 9.59
N LYS A 10 38.41 46.30 8.29
CA LYS A 10 37.13 45.86 7.72
C LYS A 10 37.10 44.34 7.82
N ILE A 11 36.07 43.77 8.43
CA ILE A 11 35.77 42.33 8.31
C ILE A 11 34.51 42.21 7.46
N PHE A 12 34.73 41.77 6.21
CA PHE A 12 33.71 41.25 5.31
C PHE A 12 33.34 39.86 5.81
N VAL A 13 32.12 39.66 6.30
CA VAL A 13 31.56 38.32 6.51
C VAL A 13 30.88 37.91 5.21
N LEU A 14 31.59 37.12 4.39
CA LEU A 14 30.96 36.41 3.26
C LEU A 14 29.99 35.38 3.86
N SER A 15 28.70 35.66 3.73
CA SER A 15 27.64 34.67 3.92
C SER A 15 27.72 33.66 2.77
N GLY A 16 28.35 32.50 3.04
CA GLY A 16 28.36 31.36 2.14
C GLY A 16 26.96 30.77 2.04
N LEU A 17 26.20 31.22 1.03
CA LEU A 17 24.98 30.55 0.57
C LEU A 17 25.39 29.21 -0.05
N GLY A 18 25.50 28.18 0.78
CA GLY A 18 25.60 26.80 0.32
C GLY A 18 24.27 26.39 -0.31
N LEU A 19 24.14 26.62 -1.62
CA LEU A 19 23.13 25.98 -2.45
C LEU A 19 23.43 24.47 -2.46
N PHE A 20 22.92 23.77 -1.45
CA PHE A 20 22.73 22.32 -1.53
C PHE A 20 21.67 22.09 -2.61
N LEU A 21 22.13 22.02 -3.86
CA LEU A 21 21.41 21.35 -4.94
C LEU A 21 21.29 19.90 -4.52
N TRP A 22 20.23 19.56 -3.80
CA TRP A 22 19.81 18.17 -3.62
C TRP A 22 19.53 17.66 -5.03
N ALA A 23 20.52 16.98 -5.60
CA ALA A 23 20.33 16.21 -6.82
C ALA A 23 19.16 15.27 -6.53
N CYS A 24 18.06 15.49 -7.24
CA CYS A 24 16.88 14.64 -7.17
C CYS A 24 17.26 13.32 -7.86
N THR A 25 17.97 12.45 -7.15
CA THR A 25 18.36 11.14 -7.67
C THR A 25 17.12 10.27 -7.72
N THR A 26 16.67 9.93 -8.92
CA THR A 26 15.63 8.92 -9.14
C THR A 26 16.17 7.55 -8.73
N THR A 27 15.58 6.94 -7.70
CA THR A 27 15.89 5.59 -7.26
C THR A 27 15.67 4.58 -8.39
N THR A 28 16.67 3.75 -8.64
CA THR A 28 16.65 2.71 -9.67
C THR A 28 16.04 1.41 -9.14
N VAL A 29 15.59 0.53 -10.05
CA VAL A 29 15.11 -0.81 -9.67
C VAL A 29 16.20 -1.61 -8.95
N GLN A 30 17.46 -1.47 -9.35
CA GLN A 30 18.58 -2.18 -8.74
C GLN A 30 18.81 -1.75 -7.28
N GLU A 31 18.75 -0.46 -6.99
CA GLU A 31 18.86 0.06 -5.62
C GLU A 31 17.72 -0.46 -4.74
N ILE A 32 16.48 -0.40 -5.24
CA ILE A 32 15.30 -0.94 -4.52
C ILE A 32 15.45 -2.44 -4.26
N ALA A 33 15.88 -3.21 -5.25
CA ALA A 33 16.03 -4.65 -5.12
C ALA A 33 17.15 -5.05 -4.14
N THR A 34 18.17 -4.20 -3.99
CA THR A 34 19.30 -4.43 -3.08
C THR A 34 18.94 -4.12 -1.63
N ASP A 35 18.15 -3.07 -1.40
CA ASP A 35 17.68 -2.68 -0.06
C ASP A 35 16.15 -2.58 0.00
N LYS A 36 15.49 -3.73 -0.10
CA LYS A 36 14.02 -3.81 -0.11
C LYS A 36 13.40 -3.26 1.18
N THR A 37 14.00 -3.57 2.33
CA THR A 37 13.47 -3.16 3.64
C THR A 37 13.68 -1.68 3.87
N GLY A 38 14.87 -1.13 3.59
CA GLY A 38 15.14 0.29 3.72
C GLY A 38 14.27 1.13 2.78
N TYR A 39 14.02 0.65 1.56
CA TYR A 39 13.10 1.30 0.64
C TYR A 39 11.66 1.33 1.20
N LEU A 40 11.16 0.19 1.69
CA LEU A 40 9.84 0.09 2.29
C LEU A 40 9.67 1.03 3.49
N THR A 41 10.64 1.05 4.42
CA THR A 41 10.58 1.87 5.64
C THR A 41 10.81 3.35 5.41
N THR A 42 11.39 3.73 4.27
CA THR A 42 11.57 5.13 3.88
C THR A 42 10.33 5.68 3.17
N ASP A 43 9.79 4.95 2.20
CA ASP A 43 8.80 5.50 1.26
C ASP A 43 7.35 5.08 1.53
N PHE A 44 7.10 4.09 2.40
CA PHE A 44 5.77 3.50 2.60
C PHE A 44 5.37 3.42 4.08
N THR A 45 5.57 4.50 4.83
CA THR A 45 5.22 4.61 6.26
C THR A 45 4.09 5.61 6.51
N PRO A 46 3.39 5.55 7.66
CA PRO A 46 2.37 6.56 7.98
C PRO A 46 2.90 8.00 7.94
N GLN A 47 4.18 8.20 8.28
CA GLN A 47 4.80 9.53 8.34
C GLN A 47 4.97 10.19 6.97
N VAL A 48 4.93 9.43 5.88
CA VAL A 48 5.00 9.98 4.51
C VAL A 48 3.64 10.38 3.95
N LEU A 49 2.53 10.05 4.63
CA LEU A 49 1.21 10.53 4.27
C LEU A 49 1.04 11.99 4.70
N SER A 50 0.23 12.76 3.97
CA SER A 50 -0.08 14.11 4.40
C SER A 50 -0.87 14.08 5.72
N PRO A 51 -0.67 15.07 6.62
CA PRO A 51 -1.42 15.15 7.87
C PRO A 51 -2.94 15.18 7.66
N ASP A 52 -3.40 15.75 6.54
CA ASP A 52 -4.82 15.83 6.21
C ASP A 52 -5.41 14.47 5.83
N ILE A 53 -4.64 13.60 5.17
CA ILE A 53 -5.06 12.21 4.93
C ILE A 53 -5.17 11.47 6.27
N LEU A 54 -4.16 11.56 7.13
CA LEU A 54 -4.16 10.88 8.42
C LEU A 54 -5.35 11.28 9.31
N LYS A 55 -5.73 12.56 9.33
CA LYS A 55 -6.88 13.06 10.10
C LYS A 55 -8.24 12.56 9.58
N LYS A 56 -8.32 12.20 8.30
CA LYS A 56 -9.55 11.73 7.65
C LYS A 56 -9.74 10.22 7.75
N LEU A 57 -8.71 9.48 8.17
CA LEU A 57 -8.83 8.06 8.42
C LEU A 57 -9.54 7.81 9.76
N PRO A 58 -10.40 6.78 9.85
CA PRO A 58 -10.96 6.36 11.12
C PRO A 58 -9.86 5.97 12.10
N ILE A 59 -9.96 6.45 13.34
CA ILE A 59 -9.06 6.04 14.42
C ILE A 59 -9.56 4.71 14.97
N GLU A 60 -8.80 3.65 14.71
CA GLU A 60 -9.03 2.34 15.29
C GLU A 60 -8.17 2.22 16.55
N MET A 61 -8.81 2.08 17.72
CA MET A 61 -8.08 1.98 18.99
C MET A 61 -7.37 0.63 19.15
N GLU A 62 -7.87 -0.40 18.47
CA GLU A 62 -7.25 -1.72 18.40
C GLU A 62 -6.54 -1.82 17.04
N GLY A 63 -5.20 -1.97 17.09
CA GLY A 63 -4.36 -2.17 15.90
C GLY A 63 -4.70 -3.48 15.17
N VAL A 64 -3.85 -3.90 14.24
CA VAL A 64 -4.00 -5.26 13.71
C VAL A 64 -3.41 -6.26 14.71
N GLY A 65 -3.98 -7.47 14.78
CA GLY A 65 -3.63 -8.49 15.79
C GLY A 65 -2.27 -9.16 15.57
N PHE A 66 -1.32 -8.50 14.90
CA PHE A 66 0.03 -9.01 14.62
C PHE A 66 1.03 -7.84 14.54
N GLU A 67 2.28 -8.05 14.95
CA GLU A 67 3.35 -7.08 14.65
C GLU A 67 3.83 -7.25 13.20
N ARG A 68 4.02 -8.50 12.79
CA ARG A 68 4.44 -8.89 11.46
C ARG A 68 3.76 -10.21 11.07
N LEU A 69 3.25 -10.27 9.85
CA LEU A 69 2.60 -11.46 9.31
C LEU A 69 3.11 -11.69 7.89
N LYS A 70 3.49 -12.92 7.56
CA LYS A 70 3.90 -13.32 6.22
C LYS A 70 2.88 -14.31 5.67
N ILE A 71 2.37 -14.03 4.48
CA ILE A 71 1.38 -14.85 3.81
C ILE A 71 1.91 -15.21 2.42
N THR A 72 1.93 -16.50 2.12
CA THR A 72 2.23 -16.97 0.77
C THR A 72 0.93 -17.33 0.06
N TYR A 73 0.74 -16.74 -1.12
CA TYR A 73 -0.36 -17.03 -2.01
C TYR A 73 0.11 -17.82 -3.23
N GLU A 74 -0.68 -18.81 -3.62
CA GLU A 74 -0.74 -19.25 -5.00
C GLU A 74 -1.78 -18.40 -5.74
N VAL A 75 -1.35 -17.77 -6.83
CA VAL A 75 -2.18 -16.84 -7.61
C VAL A 75 -2.41 -17.41 -8.99
N SER A 76 -3.68 -17.47 -9.39
CA SER A 76 -4.09 -17.93 -10.71
C SER A 76 -4.94 -16.86 -11.38
N SER A 77 -4.65 -16.54 -12.64
CA SER A 77 -5.36 -15.56 -13.44
C SER A 77 -5.82 -16.15 -14.76
N GLU A 78 -7.10 -15.96 -15.08
CA GLU A 78 -7.72 -16.37 -16.32
C GLU A 78 -8.27 -15.15 -17.05
N GLN A 79 -7.83 -14.96 -18.30
CA GLN A 79 -8.26 -13.86 -19.17
C GLN A 79 -9.48 -14.26 -20.01
N THR A 80 -10.21 -13.27 -20.51
CA THR A 80 -11.42 -13.49 -21.33
C THR A 80 -11.14 -14.19 -22.67
N ASP A 81 -9.89 -14.16 -23.15
CA ASP A 81 -9.42 -14.89 -24.33
C ASP A 81 -9.01 -16.34 -24.02
N GLY A 82 -9.17 -16.79 -22.77
CA GLY A 82 -8.80 -18.12 -22.30
C GLY A 82 -7.34 -18.28 -21.87
N LYS A 83 -6.51 -17.24 -21.99
CA LYS A 83 -5.12 -17.29 -21.52
C LYS A 83 -5.07 -17.41 -20.00
N LYS A 84 -4.26 -18.36 -19.51
CA LYS A 84 -4.05 -18.61 -18.09
C LYS A 84 -2.63 -18.27 -17.67
N GLU A 85 -2.49 -17.65 -16.52
CA GLU A 85 -1.21 -17.29 -15.90
C GLU A 85 -1.26 -17.67 -14.42
N SER A 86 -0.15 -18.18 -13.88
CA SER A 86 -0.03 -18.49 -12.46
C SER A 86 1.33 -18.05 -11.93
N TRP A 87 1.34 -17.61 -10.68
CA TRP A 87 2.55 -17.19 -9.98
C TRP A 87 2.36 -17.37 -8.47
N LYS A 88 3.45 -17.36 -7.71
CA LYS A 88 3.39 -17.26 -6.25
C LYS A 88 3.59 -15.81 -5.85
N SER A 89 2.97 -15.41 -4.74
CA SER A 89 3.15 -14.10 -4.13
C SER A 89 3.45 -14.30 -2.65
N VAL A 90 4.60 -13.78 -2.18
CA VAL A 90 4.97 -13.81 -0.77
C VAL A 90 4.82 -12.40 -0.23
N ALA A 91 3.74 -12.16 0.51
CA ALA A 91 3.46 -10.88 1.14
C ALA A 91 3.99 -10.89 2.58
N THR A 92 4.72 -9.82 2.94
CA THR A 92 5.12 -9.52 4.31
C THR A 92 4.40 -8.25 4.74
N LEU A 93 3.60 -8.39 5.78
CA LEU A 93 2.74 -7.37 6.38
C LEU A 93 3.34 -6.92 7.71
N THR A 94 3.24 -5.64 8.03
CA THR A 94 3.72 -5.09 9.30
C THR A 94 2.73 -4.05 9.80
N ASP A 95 2.29 -4.18 11.05
CA ASP A 95 1.41 -3.21 11.69
C ASP A 95 2.11 -1.86 11.86
N LYS A 96 1.40 -0.79 11.52
CA LYS A 96 1.83 0.59 11.73
C LYS A 96 0.85 1.38 12.63
N GLY A 97 -0.10 0.70 13.27
CA GLY A 97 -1.10 1.25 14.17
C GLY A 97 -2.26 1.91 13.43
N ASN A 98 -3.36 2.14 14.16
CA ASN A 98 -4.58 2.78 13.63
C ASN A 98 -5.14 2.11 12.36
N GLY A 99 -5.03 0.79 12.27
CA GLY A 99 -5.45 0.01 11.10
C GLY A 99 -4.53 0.16 9.87
N LEU A 100 -3.41 0.86 9.97
CA LEU A 100 -2.45 0.99 8.87
C LEU A 100 -1.54 -0.23 8.81
N VAL A 101 -1.42 -0.80 7.62
CA VAL A 101 -0.55 -1.96 7.36
C VAL A 101 0.41 -1.62 6.24
N GLN A 102 1.69 -1.81 6.53
CA GLN A 102 2.77 -1.73 5.55
C GLN A 102 2.97 -3.12 4.92
N GLU A 103 3.15 -3.16 3.60
CA GLU A 103 3.31 -4.40 2.84
C GLU A 103 4.52 -4.32 1.90
N ILE A 104 5.28 -5.41 1.85
CA ILE A 104 6.09 -5.76 0.69
C ILE A 104 5.66 -7.13 0.18
N SER A 105 5.39 -7.25 -1.12
CA SER A 105 5.06 -8.52 -1.74
C SER A 105 5.97 -8.84 -2.91
N GLU A 106 6.54 -10.04 -2.91
CA GLU A 106 7.38 -10.55 -3.99
C GLU A 106 6.61 -11.54 -4.85
N LEU A 107 6.52 -11.27 -6.15
CA LEU A 107 5.87 -12.15 -7.11
C LEU A 107 6.93 -12.98 -7.83
N THR A 108 6.76 -14.29 -7.80
CA THR A 108 7.67 -15.27 -8.40
C THR A 108 6.95 -16.14 -9.42
N SER A 109 7.58 -16.37 -10.57
CA SER A 109 7.09 -17.28 -11.60
C SER A 109 8.23 -18.23 -11.97
N ASN A 110 7.96 -19.54 -11.97
CA ASN A 110 8.99 -20.58 -12.06
C ASN A 110 10.12 -20.35 -11.03
N ASP A 111 9.74 -20.00 -9.80
CA ASP A 111 10.62 -19.68 -8.67
C ASP A 111 11.64 -18.54 -8.92
N ILE A 112 11.41 -17.72 -9.96
CA ILE A 112 12.20 -16.52 -10.26
C ILE A 112 11.38 -15.27 -9.92
N PRO A 113 11.85 -14.41 -9.00
CA PRO A 113 11.22 -13.11 -8.73
C PRO A 113 11.22 -12.24 -9.98
N TYR A 114 10.07 -11.66 -10.32
CA TYR A 114 9.95 -10.78 -11.49
C TYR A 114 9.32 -9.42 -11.17
N ARG A 115 8.69 -9.28 -10.00
CA ARG A 115 8.04 -8.04 -9.59
C ARG A 115 7.95 -7.94 -8.08
N LEU A 116 8.13 -6.74 -7.56
CA LEU A 116 7.83 -6.39 -6.16
C LEU A 116 6.63 -5.44 -6.11
N TYR A 117 5.85 -5.55 -5.05
CA TYR A 117 4.84 -4.58 -4.62
C TYR A 117 5.30 -3.97 -3.31
N TYR A 118 5.14 -2.66 -3.19
CA TYR A 118 5.30 -1.92 -1.94
C TYR A 118 3.99 -1.20 -1.67
N GLY A 119 3.50 -1.26 -0.43
CA GLY A 119 2.20 -0.72 -0.08
C GLY A 119 2.14 -0.21 1.36
N LEU A 120 1.31 0.81 1.54
CA LEU A 120 0.74 1.21 2.81
C LEU A 120 -0.78 1.27 2.59
N SER A 121 -1.51 0.43 3.31
CA SER A 121 -2.97 0.31 3.17
C SER A 121 -3.67 0.47 4.51
N TYR A 122 -4.95 0.81 4.46
CA TYR A 122 -5.84 0.72 5.61
C TYR A 122 -6.52 -0.65 5.63
N ARG A 123 -6.24 -1.43 6.68
CA ARG A 123 -6.70 -2.79 6.96
C ARG A 123 -6.57 -3.77 5.78
N GLY A 124 -5.61 -3.56 4.86
CA GLY A 124 -5.41 -4.39 3.67
C GLY A 124 -6.41 -4.15 2.54
N MET A 125 -7.34 -3.21 2.70
CA MET A 125 -8.42 -2.97 1.75
C MET A 125 -8.19 -1.73 0.90
N VAL A 126 -7.74 -0.62 1.49
CA VAL A 126 -7.62 0.66 0.78
C VAL A 126 -6.15 1.05 0.73
N ASP A 127 -5.54 0.96 -0.44
CA ASP A 127 -4.16 1.40 -0.63
C ASP A 127 -4.09 2.93 -0.52
N LEU A 128 -3.33 3.40 0.46
CA LEU A 128 -3.08 4.82 0.69
C LEU A 128 -1.84 5.28 -0.06
N LYS A 129 -0.86 4.40 -0.22
CA LYS A 129 0.35 4.63 -1.01
C LYS A 129 0.89 3.30 -1.51
N TRP A 130 1.22 3.19 -2.78
CA TRP A 130 1.71 1.93 -3.35
C TRP A 130 2.56 2.12 -4.60
N GLN A 131 3.35 1.11 -4.92
CA GLN A 131 4.17 1.05 -6.13
C GLN A 131 4.42 -0.39 -6.58
N TRP A 132 4.37 -0.61 -7.89
CA TRP A 132 4.91 -1.82 -8.51
C TRP A 132 6.32 -1.59 -9.04
N VAL A 133 7.24 -2.51 -8.73
CA VAL A 133 8.64 -2.46 -9.17
C VAL A 133 8.93 -3.70 -10.04
N PRO A 134 8.96 -3.56 -11.37
CA PRO A 134 9.29 -4.67 -12.27
C PRO A 134 10.80 -4.95 -12.23
N LEU A 135 11.20 -6.14 -11.75
CA LEU A 135 12.62 -6.48 -11.53
C LEU A 135 13.45 -6.62 -12.81
N ARG A 136 12.79 -6.72 -13.97
CA ARG A 136 13.46 -6.72 -15.29
C ARG A 136 13.69 -5.30 -15.86
N GLY A 137 13.11 -4.27 -15.23
CA GLY A 137 13.23 -2.88 -15.67
C GLY A 137 14.42 -2.16 -15.03
N HIS A 138 14.78 -0.99 -15.57
CA HIS A 138 15.75 -0.07 -14.94
C HIS A 138 15.06 0.98 -14.06
N ILE A 139 13.88 1.44 -14.46
CA ILE A 139 13.11 2.49 -13.80
C ILE A 139 11.91 1.84 -13.11
N PRO A 140 11.68 2.10 -11.81
CA PRO A 140 10.52 1.57 -11.11
C PRO A 140 9.22 2.19 -11.64
N GLY A 141 8.08 1.57 -11.33
CA GLY A 141 6.78 2.19 -11.57
C GLY A 141 6.64 3.51 -10.80
N GLN A 142 5.66 4.33 -11.16
CA GLN A 142 5.38 5.54 -10.39
C GLN A 142 4.77 5.16 -9.03
N ILE A 143 5.15 5.87 -7.96
CA ILE A 143 4.47 5.74 -6.68
C ILE A 143 3.12 6.46 -6.80
N HIS A 144 2.06 5.73 -6.47
CA HIS A 144 0.71 6.24 -6.36
C HIS A 144 0.37 6.49 -4.90
N GLU A 145 -0.37 7.55 -4.61
CA GLU A 145 -0.83 7.86 -3.26
C GLU A 145 -2.18 8.57 -3.27
N VAL A 146 -2.91 8.42 -2.18
CA VAL A 146 -4.14 9.16 -1.92
C VAL A 146 -3.79 10.63 -1.67
N LYS A 147 -4.39 11.50 -2.47
CA LYS A 147 -4.25 12.96 -2.42
C LYS A 147 -5.39 13.61 -1.64
N ASP A 148 -6.57 12.99 -1.64
CA ASP A 148 -7.71 13.45 -0.86
C ASP A 148 -8.65 12.28 -0.51
N ILE A 149 -9.40 12.44 0.58
CA ILE A 149 -10.46 11.54 1.03
C ILE A 149 -11.75 12.36 1.11
N GLY A 150 -12.75 11.99 0.31
CA GLY A 150 -14.09 12.58 0.32
C GLY A 150 -15.02 11.92 1.34
N ARG A 151 -14.94 10.59 1.44
CA ARG A 151 -15.71 9.76 2.39
C ARG A 151 -14.87 8.56 2.80
N PHE A 152 -14.92 8.19 4.07
CA PHE A 152 -14.24 7.00 4.57
C PHE A 152 -15.08 6.39 5.68
N ASP A 153 -15.94 5.44 5.31
CA ASP A 153 -16.78 4.76 6.27
C ASP A 153 -15.98 3.76 7.11
N VAL A 154 -16.40 3.55 8.36
CA VAL A 154 -15.90 2.45 9.19
C VAL A 154 -16.38 1.12 8.61
N ILE A 155 -15.53 0.09 8.66
CA ILE A 155 -15.90 -1.26 8.23
C ILE A 155 -16.92 -1.82 9.23
N PRO A 156 -18.14 -2.18 8.79
CA PRO A 156 -19.15 -2.71 9.70
C PRO A 156 -18.75 -4.07 10.27
N SER A 157 -19.04 -4.29 11.56
CA SER A 157 -18.90 -5.61 12.20
C SER A 157 -20.08 -6.56 11.91
N ALA A 158 -21.18 -6.03 11.37
CA ALA A 158 -22.38 -6.80 11.03
C ALA A 158 -22.39 -7.23 9.55
N MET A 159 -23.06 -8.35 9.28
CA MET A 159 -23.29 -8.87 7.92
C MET A 159 -24.27 -8.01 7.13
N ASP A 160 -24.21 -8.11 5.80
CA ASP A 160 -25.06 -7.42 4.83
C ASP A 160 -25.10 -5.89 4.97
N GLN A 161 -24.03 -5.31 5.51
CA GLN A 161 -23.88 -3.86 5.65
C GLN A 161 -23.02 -3.30 4.52
N GLY A 162 -23.49 -2.21 3.92
CA GLY A 162 -22.75 -1.46 2.91
C GLY A 162 -21.90 -0.35 3.53
N PHE A 163 -20.73 -0.11 2.94
CA PHE A 163 -19.83 0.98 3.34
C PHE A 163 -19.02 1.46 2.13
N VAL A 164 -18.57 2.72 2.18
CA VAL A 164 -17.97 3.39 1.03
C VAL A 164 -16.67 4.09 1.42
N PHE A 165 -15.68 3.94 0.55
CA PHE A 165 -14.49 4.78 0.52
C PHE A 165 -14.51 5.62 -0.77
N ASP A 166 -14.40 6.93 -0.64
CA ASP A 166 -14.27 7.87 -1.75
C ASP A 166 -12.92 8.56 -1.63
N VAL A 167 -12.02 8.26 -2.56
CA VAL A 167 -10.63 8.68 -2.51
C VAL A 167 -10.19 9.23 -3.86
N THR A 168 -9.36 10.25 -3.80
CA THR A 168 -8.67 10.80 -4.96
C THR A 168 -7.22 10.36 -4.92
N MET A 169 -6.77 9.64 -5.94
CA MET A 169 -5.40 9.12 -6.04
C MET A 169 -4.64 9.81 -7.16
N GLY A 170 -3.34 9.98 -6.97
CA GLY A 170 -2.44 10.54 -7.97
C GLY A 170 -1.04 9.99 -7.79
N THR A 171 -0.13 10.36 -8.69
CA THR A 171 1.28 9.99 -8.53
C THR A 171 1.99 11.00 -7.63
N VAL A 172 3.02 10.55 -6.89
CA VAL A 172 3.76 11.42 -5.95
C VAL A 172 4.33 12.65 -6.67
N SER A 173 4.88 12.46 -7.87
CA SER A 173 5.58 13.51 -8.63
C SER A 173 4.66 14.50 -9.37
N LYS A 174 3.34 14.26 -9.42
CA LYS A 174 2.41 15.12 -10.16
C LYS A 174 1.33 15.68 -9.26
N ILE A 175 1.23 17.02 -9.26
CA ILE A 175 0.09 17.74 -8.66
C ILE A 175 -1.15 17.66 -9.57
N ALA A 176 -0.95 17.54 -10.88
CA ALA A 176 -2.00 17.39 -11.89
C ALA A 176 -2.15 15.93 -12.38
N GLY A 177 -3.37 15.51 -12.72
CA GLY A 177 -3.65 14.15 -13.19
C GLY A 177 -4.03 13.18 -12.07
N THR A 178 -4.85 13.64 -11.13
CA THR A 178 -5.50 12.77 -10.15
C THR A 178 -6.73 12.10 -10.75
N ALA A 179 -7.12 10.97 -10.16
CA ALA A 179 -8.36 10.28 -10.47
C ALA A 179 -9.10 10.00 -9.16
N SER A 180 -10.34 10.46 -9.07
CA SER A 180 -11.25 10.08 -7.99
C SER A 180 -11.91 8.76 -8.33
N TYR A 181 -11.95 7.86 -7.36
CA TYR A 181 -12.67 6.61 -7.48
C TYR A 181 -13.40 6.32 -6.18
N GLN A 182 -14.54 5.65 -6.32
CA GLN A 182 -15.34 5.21 -5.20
C GLN A 182 -15.20 3.71 -5.07
N LYS A 183 -14.85 3.23 -3.87
CA LYS A 183 -14.86 1.81 -3.51
C LYS A 183 -16.09 1.53 -2.67
N GLN A 184 -17.12 0.95 -3.28
CA GLN A 184 -18.34 0.52 -2.60
C GLN A 184 -18.17 -0.92 -2.13
N CYS A 185 -18.29 -1.17 -0.85
CA CYS A 185 -18.13 -2.50 -0.25
C CYS A 185 -19.41 -2.97 0.45
N ARG A 186 -19.58 -4.28 0.54
CA ARG A 186 -20.62 -4.93 1.35
C ARG A 186 -20.06 -6.12 2.09
N THR A 187 -20.36 -6.23 3.37
CA THR A 187 -20.12 -7.47 4.13
C THR A 187 -21.09 -8.55 3.65
N LEU A 188 -20.63 -9.79 3.51
CA LEU A 188 -21.44 -10.90 3.01
C LEU A 188 -21.75 -11.89 4.13
N HIS A 189 -20.83 -12.80 4.41
CA HIS A 189 -21.00 -13.82 5.44
C HIS A 189 -19.70 -14.04 6.21
N THR A 190 -19.80 -14.78 7.31
CA THR A 190 -18.65 -15.17 8.15
C THR A 190 -18.42 -16.67 8.05
N LEU A 191 -17.15 -17.07 8.02
CA LEU A 191 -16.70 -18.45 7.97
C LEU A 191 -15.45 -18.64 8.85
N PRO A 192 -15.17 -19.86 9.33
CA PRO A 192 -13.93 -20.15 10.07
C PRO A 192 -12.71 -19.78 9.23
N ALA A 193 -11.79 -18.97 9.77
CA ALA A 193 -10.59 -18.56 9.02
C ALA A 193 -9.73 -19.78 8.60
N GLY A 194 -9.83 -20.88 9.35
CA GLY A 194 -9.24 -22.18 9.03
C GLY A 194 -9.68 -22.77 7.68
N ASP A 195 -10.85 -22.40 7.16
CA ASP A 195 -11.33 -22.81 5.83
C ASP A 195 -10.51 -22.15 4.69
N LEU A 196 -9.87 -21.01 4.97
CA LEU A 196 -8.93 -20.36 4.04
C LEU A 196 -7.54 -21.00 4.12
N HIS A 197 -7.07 -21.25 5.35
CA HIS A 197 -5.83 -21.97 5.62
C HIS A 197 -5.80 -22.41 7.10
N PRO A 198 -5.37 -23.66 7.43
CA PRO A 198 -5.37 -24.16 8.82
C PRO A 198 -4.53 -23.33 9.82
N GLY A 199 -3.56 -22.58 9.33
CA GLY A 199 -2.74 -21.66 10.14
C GLY A 199 -3.41 -20.33 10.50
N LEU A 200 -4.62 -20.05 10.01
CA LEU A 200 -5.37 -18.83 10.31
C LEU A 200 -6.38 -19.08 11.45
N PRO A 201 -6.23 -18.45 12.62
CA PRO A 201 -7.14 -18.63 13.74
C PRO A 201 -8.43 -17.80 13.57
N GLY A 202 -9.46 -18.18 14.33
CA GLY A 202 -10.67 -17.38 14.50
C GLY A 202 -11.62 -17.43 13.29
N GLN A 203 -12.25 -16.28 13.03
CA GLN A 203 -13.29 -16.12 12.02
C GLN A 203 -12.82 -15.17 10.92
N ALA A 204 -13.30 -15.37 9.71
CA ALA A 204 -13.11 -14.49 8.56
C ALA A 204 -14.47 -13.99 8.06
N MET A 205 -14.55 -12.70 7.74
CA MET A 205 -15.73 -12.10 7.12
C MET A 205 -15.46 -11.82 5.65
N GLU A 206 -16.28 -12.37 4.77
CA GLU A 206 -16.19 -12.06 3.34
C GLU A 206 -16.74 -10.66 3.07
N ILE A 207 -15.98 -9.88 2.29
CA ILE A 207 -16.36 -8.55 1.85
C ILE A 207 -16.17 -8.46 0.34
N GLU A 208 -17.24 -8.11 -0.39
CA GLU A 208 -17.15 -7.75 -1.80
C GLU A 208 -17.04 -6.23 -1.93
N CYS A 209 -16.06 -5.77 -2.69
CA CYS A 209 -15.87 -4.36 -3.00
C CYS A 209 -15.83 -4.11 -4.51
N LYS A 210 -16.52 -3.07 -4.96
CA LYS A 210 -16.53 -2.59 -6.34
C LYS A 210 -15.82 -1.25 -6.40
N VAL A 211 -14.84 -1.10 -7.29
CA VAL A 211 -14.25 0.19 -7.60
C VAL A 211 -14.98 0.81 -8.78
N LEU A 212 -15.52 2.00 -8.59
CA LEU A 212 -16.24 2.77 -9.59
C LEU A 212 -15.42 3.98 -10.01
N ILE A 213 -15.30 4.18 -11.32
CA ILE A 213 -14.77 5.41 -11.93
C ILE A 213 -15.87 5.94 -12.84
N ASN A 214 -16.26 7.21 -12.65
CA ASN A 214 -17.40 7.81 -13.36
C ASN A 214 -18.66 6.94 -13.29
N ASN A 215 -18.98 6.39 -12.10
CA ASN A 215 -20.09 5.45 -11.84
C ASN A 215 -20.04 4.12 -12.62
N ASN A 216 -18.93 3.81 -13.31
CA ASN A 216 -18.74 2.55 -13.99
C ASN A 216 -17.84 1.63 -13.17
N VAL A 217 -18.30 0.40 -12.91
CA VAL A 217 -17.51 -0.63 -12.22
C VAL A 217 -16.27 -0.96 -13.06
N GLN A 218 -15.10 -0.70 -12.50
CA GLN A 218 -13.81 -1.03 -13.11
C GLN A 218 -13.29 -2.37 -12.59
N THR A 219 -13.42 -2.59 -11.30
CA THR A 219 -12.95 -3.80 -10.64
C THR A 219 -13.94 -4.27 -9.57
N ILE A 220 -13.96 -5.57 -9.34
CA ILE A 220 -14.62 -6.20 -8.20
C ILE A 220 -13.56 -7.01 -7.48
N THR A 221 -13.36 -6.78 -6.18
CA THR A 221 -12.43 -7.54 -5.35
C THR A 221 -13.20 -8.15 -4.19
N ARG A 222 -13.02 -9.45 -3.97
CA ARG A 222 -13.44 -10.12 -2.74
C ARG A 222 -12.28 -10.21 -1.80
N PHE A 223 -12.54 -9.82 -0.56
CA PHE A 223 -11.60 -9.90 0.54
C PHE A 223 -12.16 -10.85 1.61
N MET A 224 -11.26 -11.44 2.37
CA MET A 224 -11.55 -12.07 3.65
C MET A 224 -10.94 -11.23 4.76
N LEU A 225 -11.77 -10.53 5.51
CA LEU A 225 -11.37 -9.81 6.72
C LEU A 225 -11.18 -10.81 7.85
N LEU A 226 -9.92 -11.08 8.20
CA LEU A 226 -9.55 -11.95 9.31
C LEU A 226 -9.83 -11.22 10.62
N LEU A 227 -10.89 -11.61 11.33
CA LEU A 227 -11.41 -10.84 12.46
C LEU A 227 -10.42 -10.80 13.65
N GLU A 228 -9.68 -11.89 13.87
CA GLU A 228 -8.62 -11.94 14.90
C GLU A 228 -7.50 -10.93 14.63
N TYR A 229 -7.18 -10.72 13.36
CA TYR A 229 -6.11 -9.81 12.95
C TYR A 229 -6.61 -8.41 12.62
N GLY A 230 -7.92 -8.19 12.43
CA GLY A 230 -8.46 -6.92 11.93
C GLY A 230 -7.93 -6.52 10.54
N PHE A 231 -7.51 -7.48 9.72
CA PHE A 231 -6.87 -7.24 8.43
C PHE A 231 -7.50 -8.10 7.32
N ALA A 232 -7.66 -7.53 6.13
CA ALA A 232 -8.28 -8.21 5.01
C ALA A 232 -7.27 -8.68 3.97
N ILE A 233 -7.41 -9.93 3.53
CA ILE A 233 -6.64 -10.51 2.43
C ILE A 233 -7.51 -10.63 1.17
N PRO A 234 -6.98 -10.40 -0.04
CA PRO A 234 -7.74 -10.66 -1.26
C PRO A 234 -7.87 -12.17 -1.48
N VAL A 235 -9.04 -12.59 -1.98
CA VAL A 235 -9.29 -13.98 -2.43
C VAL A 235 -9.69 -14.04 -3.91
N GLU A 236 -10.28 -12.96 -4.42
CA GLU A 236 -10.63 -12.81 -5.84
C GLU A 236 -10.49 -11.35 -6.26
N HIS A 237 -9.99 -11.12 -7.47
CA HIS A 237 -9.95 -9.82 -8.13
C HIS A 237 -10.40 -9.96 -9.58
N LYS A 238 -11.39 -9.17 -9.97
CA LYS A 238 -12.04 -9.24 -11.28
C LYS A 238 -12.01 -7.88 -11.96
N THR A 239 -11.68 -7.90 -13.24
CA THR A 239 -11.81 -6.75 -14.15
C THR A 239 -12.66 -7.16 -15.36
N SER A 240 -12.85 -6.25 -16.32
CA SER A 240 -13.47 -6.59 -17.60
C SER A 240 -12.66 -7.59 -18.45
N LEU A 241 -11.37 -7.79 -18.14
CA LEU A 241 -10.45 -8.58 -18.96
C LEU A 241 -10.05 -9.91 -18.32
N LYS A 242 -10.14 -10.04 -16.99
CA LYS A 242 -9.66 -11.21 -16.30
C LYS A 242 -10.26 -11.40 -14.91
N ILE A 243 -10.16 -12.63 -14.43
CA ILE A 243 -10.39 -13.03 -13.04
C ILE A 243 -9.06 -13.53 -12.49
N THR A 244 -8.68 -13.04 -11.32
CA THR A 244 -7.51 -13.46 -10.57
C THR A 244 -7.97 -14.00 -9.22
N THR A 245 -7.51 -15.18 -8.83
CA THR A 245 -7.83 -15.83 -7.56
C THR A 245 -6.56 -15.97 -6.74
N PHE A 246 -6.70 -15.81 -5.42
CA PHE A 246 -5.60 -15.86 -4.46
C PHE A 246 -5.92 -16.95 -3.45
N ARG A 247 -5.08 -17.99 -3.41
CA ARG A 247 -5.21 -19.09 -2.46
C ARG A 247 -4.06 -19.02 -1.46
N VAL A 248 -4.39 -18.91 -0.18
CA VAL A 248 -3.37 -18.96 0.87
C VAL A 248 -2.80 -20.38 0.93
N ILE A 249 -1.47 -20.49 0.84
CA ILE A 249 -0.76 -21.77 0.88
C ILE A 249 0.20 -21.90 2.06
N ASP A 250 0.52 -20.78 2.70
CA ASP A 250 1.36 -20.75 3.89
C ASP A 250 1.16 -19.43 4.65
N VAL A 251 1.30 -19.48 5.97
CA VAL A 251 1.16 -18.33 6.88
C VAL A 251 2.18 -18.46 8.01
N GLU A 252 2.98 -17.42 8.22
CA GLU A 252 3.97 -17.31 9.29
C GLU A 252 3.73 -15.99 10.05
N GLY A 253 3.48 -16.02 11.35
CA GLY A 253 3.20 -14.83 12.17
C GLY A 253 3.20 -15.13 13.66
#